data_AF-A0ABD5DFN7-F1
#
_entry.id   AF-A0ABD5DFN7-F1
#
_cell.length_a   1.000
_cell.length_b   1.000
_cell.length_c   1.000
_cell.angle_alpha   90.00
_cell.angle_beta   90.00
_cell.angle_gamma   90.00
#
_symmetry.space_group_name_H-M   'P 1'
#
loop_
_entity.id
_entity.type
_entity.pdbx_description
1 polymer ?
#
loop_
_entity_poly.entity_id
_entity_poly.type
_entity_poly.pdbx_seq_one_letter_code
_entity_poly.pdbx_strand_id
1 'polypeptide(L)'
;LCSLNPFSRDFRQQCVSGLAKAQLGDAARGDKKAWFCSEFVSEAFVRAGHPLTLAQAAWISPSDLLHMREGDVATFKPETQLQY
;
A
#
# COMPACT_ATOMS: atom_id res chain seq x y z
N LEU A 1 1.84 -31.50 27.69
CA LEU A 1 1.89 -31.87 26.26
C LEU A 1 1.99 -30.60 25.44
N CYS A 2 3.18 -30.24 24.97
CA CYS A 2 3.33 -29.10 24.07
C CYS A 2 2.84 -29.56 22.69
N SER A 3 1.76 -28.94 22.20
CA SER A 3 1.28 -29.14 20.83
C SER A 3 2.39 -28.72 19.87
N LEU A 4 3.08 -29.69 19.28
CA LEU A 4 3.95 -29.43 18.14
C LEU A 4 3.06 -29.08 16.95
N ASN A 5 3.35 -27.96 16.32
CA ASN A 5 2.63 -27.50 15.15
C ASN A 5 2.60 -28.63 14.10
N PRO A 6 1.42 -29.16 13.74
CA PRO A 6 1.31 -30.32 12.86
C PRO A 6 1.72 -30.00 11.41
N PHE A 7 1.91 -28.72 11.09
CA PHE A 7 2.33 -28.27 9.78
C PHE A 7 3.85 -28.19 9.68
N SER A 8 4.39 -28.69 8.56
CA SER A 8 5.80 -28.56 8.24
C SER A 8 6.22 -27.09 8.20
N ARG A 9 7.51 -26.82 8.43
CA ARG A 9 8.06 -25.46 8.29
C ARG A 9 7.76 -24.89 6.90
N ASP A 10 7.88 -25.71 5.86
CA ASP A 10 7.69 -25.30 4.48
C ASP A 10 6.23 -24.98 4.18
N PHE A 11 5.28 -25.79 4.66
CA PHE A 11 3.86 -25.51 4.49
C PHE A 11 3.46 -24.19 5.15
N ARG A 12 3.98 -23.92 6.35
CA ARG A 12 3.74 -22.65 7.04
C ARG A 12 4.31 -21.47 6.29
N GLN A 13 5.52 -21.60 5.75
CA GLN A 13 6.14 -20.57 4.93
C GLN A 13 5.34 -20.30 3.65
N GLN A 14 4.85 -21.35 2.98
CA GLN A 14 3.99 -21.21 1.80
C GLN A 14 2.64 -20.56 2.13
N CYS A 15 2.02 -20.93 3.25
CA CYS A 15 0.76 -20.33 3.70
C CYS A 15 0.92 -18.84 4.02
N VAL A 16 1.93 -18.48 4.82
CA VAL A 16 2.20 -17.07 5.16
C VAL A 16 2.60 -16.27 3.92
N SER A 17 3.43 -16.84 3.05
CA SER A 17 3.83 -16.18 1.79
C SER A 17 2.67 -16.04 0.82
N GLY A 18 1.78 -17.04 0.74
CA GLY A 18 0.58 -17.00 -0.10
C GLY A 18 -0.43 -15.97 0.39
N LEU A 19 -0.66 -15.90 1.70
CA LEU A 19 -1.50 -14.87 2.31
C LEU A 19 -0.92 -13.47 2.08
N ALA A 20 0.40 -13.31 2.28
CA ALA A 20 1.09 -12.06 2.00
C ALA A 20 0.95 -11.66 0.53
N LYS A 21 1.10 -12.60 -0.42
CA LYS A 21 0.88 -12.33 -1.85
C LYS A 21 -0.56 -11.95 -2.18
N ALA A 22 -1.55 -12.57 -1.54
CA ALA A 22 -2.96 -12.27 -1.79
C ALA A 22 -3.35 -10.88 -1.27
N GLN A 23 -2.77 -10.44 -0.14
CA GLN A 23 -3.07 -9.14 0.46
C GLN A 23 -2.20 -7.99 -0.05
N LEU A 24 -0.93 -8.26 -0.36
CA LEU A 24 0.08 -7.25 -0.70
C LEU A 24 0.49 -7.28 -2.19
N GLY A 25 0.01 -8.26 -2.96
CA GLY A 25 0.48 -8.51 -4.32
C GLY A 25 1.87 -9.15 -4.38
N ASP A 26 2.39 -9.39 -5.59
CA ASP A 26 3.67 -10.08 -5.77
C ASP A 26 4.85 -9.18 -5.35
N ALA A 27 5.49 -9.53 -4.22
CA ALA A 27 6.69 -8.88 -3.70
C ALA A 27 7.91 -8.98 -4.63
N ALA A 28 7.84 -9.82 -5.66
CA ALA A 28 8.90 -10.06 -6.65
C ALA A 28 9.02 -8.96 -7.73
N ARG A 29 8.18 -7.92 -7.70
CA ARG A 29 8.40 -6.73 -8.55
C ARG A 29 9.38 -5.80 -7.82
N GLY A 30 10.65 -5.95 -8.17
CA GLY A 30 11.87 -5.52 -7.47
C GLY A 30 12.03 -4.07 -6.96
N ASP A 31 11.01 -3.22 -6.97
CA ASP A 31 11.09 -1.83 -6.48
C ASP A 31 10.01 -1.47 -5.44
N LYS A 32 9.28 -2.46 -4.92
CA LYS A 32 8.09 -2.21 -4.08
C LYS A 32 8.34 -1.99 -2.58
N LYS A 33 9.48 -1.43 -2.17
CA LYS A 33 9.75 -1.23 -0.72
C LYS A 33 9.17 0.04 -0.10
N ALA A 34 8.77 1.05 -0.90
CA ALA A 34 8.39 2.38 -0.39
C ALA A 34 6.90 2.74 -0.54
N TRP A 35 6.10 1.92 -1.24
CA TRP A 35 4.72 2.26 -1.63
C TRP A 35 3.68 1.92 -0.57
N PHE A 36 4.02 1.08 0.40
CA PHE A 36 3.07 0.66 1.43
C PHE A 36 2.53 1.84 2.24
N CYS A 37 3.39 2.83 2.54
CA CYS A 37 2.97 4.01 3.30
C CYS A 37 2.04 4.92 2.49
N SER A 38 2.34 5.15 1.19
CA SER A 38 1.49 5.98 0.34
C SER A 38 0.18 5.30 -0.03
N GLU A 39 0.20 3.98 -0.24
CA GLU A 39 -1.00 3.17 -0.47
C GLU A 39 -1.90 3.18 0.77
N PHE A 40 -1.33 2.96 1.97
CA PHE A 40 -2.06 3.02 3.23
C PHE A 40 -2.71 4.38 3.47
N VAL A 41 -1.97 5.48 3.26
CA VAL A 41 -2.51 6.83 3.42
C VAL A 41 -3.62 7.09 2.41
N SER A 42 -3.41 6.75 1.14
CA SER A 42 -4.42 6.95 0.09
C SER A 42 -5.72 6.19 0.40
N GLU A 43 -5.62 4.92 0.81
CA GLU A 43 -6.77 4.10 1.19
C GLU A 43 -7.47 4.61 2.46
N ALA A 44 -6.74 5.15 3.44
CA ALA A 44 -7.34 5.73 4.64
C ALA A 44 -8.24 6.93 4.29
N PHE A 45 -7.80 7.79 3.36
CA PHE A 45 -8.58 8.93 2.89
C PHE A 45 -9.82 8.51 2.07
N VAL A 46 -9.70 7.46 1.25
CA VAL A 46 -10.86 6.84 0.58
C VAL A 46 -11.88 6.35 1.62
N ARG A 47 -11.43 5.64 2.66
CA ARG A 47 -12.32 5.15 3.73
C ARG A 47 -12.94 6.26 4.58
N ALA A 48 -12.26 7.39 4.70
CA ALA A 48 -12.77 8.58 5.38
C ALA A 48 -13.79 9.38 4.53
N GLY A 49 -14.03 8.97 3.27
CA GLY A 49 -14.95 9.66 2.35
C GLY A 49 -14.35 10.91 1.69
N HIS A 50 -13.04 11.11 1.82
CA HIS A 50 -12.32 12.27 1.28
C HIS A 50 -11.11 11.79 0.46
N PRO A 51 -11.31 11.18 -0.72
CA PRO A 51 -10.20 10.66 -1.51
C PRO A 51 -9.21 11.77 -1.88
N LEU A 52 -7.90 11.48 -1.78
CA LEU A 52 -6.84 12.42 -2.19
C LEU A 52 -6.78 12.54 -3.72
N THR A 53 -7.00 11.43 -4.42
CA THR A 53 -7.06 11.35 -5.89
C THR A 53 -7.91 10.16 -6.30
N LEU A 54 -8.33 10.10 -7.58
CA LEU A 54 -9.05 8.96 -8.16
C LEU A 54 -8.10 7.86 -8.69
N ALA A 55 -6.79 8.06 -8.60
CA ALA A 55 -5.82 7.04 -8.97
C ALA A 55 -5.83 5.85 -8.00
N GLN A 56 -5.48 4.67 -8.50
CA GLN A 56 -5.36 3.47 -7.66
C GLN A 56 -4.21 3.63 -6.66
N ALA A 57 -4.45 3.35 -5.38
CA ALA A 57 -3.50 3.58 -4.30
C ALA A 57 -2.15 2.87 -4.51
N ALA A 58 -2.15 1.68 -5.12
CA ALA A 58 -0.95 0.92 -5.46
C ALA A 58 -0.02 1.60 -6.50
N TRP A 59 -0.46 2.69 -7.13
CA TRP A 59 0.27 3.43 -8.16
C TRP A 59 0.83 4.76 -7.63
N ILE A 60 0.52 5.11 -6.39
CA ILE A 60 0.89 6.40 -5.79
C ILE A 60 2.17 6.23 -4.98
N SER A 61 3.22 6.97 -5.34
CA SER A 61 4.45 7.09 -4.56
C SER A 61 4.27 8.04 -3.37
N PRO A 62 5.14 7.94 -2.35
CA PRO A 62 5.24 8.98 -1.34
C PRO A 62 5.49 10.38 -1.93
N SER A 63 6.31 10.48 -2.99
CA SER A 63 6.57 11.77 -3.65
C SER A 63 5.33 12.33 -4.36
N ASP A 64 4.49 11.47 -4.94
CA ASP A 64 3.24 11.91 -5.59
C ASP A 64 2.31 12.57 -4.57
N LEU A 65 2.21 12.04 -3.36
CA LEU A 65 1.44 12.66 -2.27
C LEU A 65 2.00 14.02 -1.88
N LEU A 66 3.34 14.16 -1.82
CA LEU A 66 3.96 15.44 -1.49
C LEU A 66 3.70 16.49 -2.58
N HIS A 67 3.73 16.09 -3.85
CA HIS A 67 3.43 17.00 -4.96
C HIS A 67 1.93 17.29 -5.17
N MET A 68 1.03 16.68 -4.39
CA MET A 68 -0.41 17.04 -4.35
C MET A 68 -0.72 18.21 -3.42
N ARG A 69 0.30 18.78 -2.76
CA ARG A 69 0.13 19.94 -1.88
C ARG A 69 -0.16 21.21 -2.68
N GLU A 70 -0.78 22.17 -2.01
CA GLU A 70 -1.06 23.48 -2.60
C GLU A 70 0.22 24.17 -3.08
N GLY A 71 0.27 24.53 -4.36
CA GLY A 71 1.41 25.18 -5.00
C GLY A 71 2.38 24.25 -5.73
N ASP A 72 2.27 22.93 -5.56
CA ASP A 72 3.11 21.94 -6.25
C ASP A 72 2.50 21.46 -7.58
N VAL A 73 3.35 20.87 -8.44
CA VAL A 73 2.92 20.27 -9.72
C VAL A 73 2.62 18.79 -9.52
N ALA A 74 1.35 18.46 -9.35
CA ALA A 74 0.91 17.11 -9.09
C ALA A 74 1.01 16.19 -10.31
N THR A 75 1.57 14.99 -10.12
CA THR A 75 1.59 13.93 -11.15
C THR A 75 0.21 13.29 -11.35
N PHE A 76 -0.59 13.22 -10.29
CA PHE A 76 -1.99 12.80 -10.33
C PHE A 76 -2.89 13.96 -9.93
N LYS A 77 -4.06 14.06 -10.57
CA LYS A 77 -5.04 15.10 -10.24
C LYS A 77 -5.50 14.93 -8.77
N PRO A 78 -5.32 15.93 -7.90
CA PRO A 78 -5.84 15.88 -6.55
C PRO A 78 -7.35 16.17 -6.57
N GLU A 79 -8.12 15.38 -5.83
CA GLU A 79 -9.53 15.67 -5.52
C GLU A 79 -9.66 16.47 -4.23
N THR A 80 -8.69 16.30 -3.32
CA THR A 80 -8.55 17.09 -2.10
C THR A 80 -7.14 17.67 -2.07
N GLN A 81 -7.01 19.00 -2.03
CA GLN A 81 -5.70 19.64 -1.91
C GLN A 81 -5.15 19.48 -0.49
N LEU A 82 -3.91 19.00 -0.40
CA LEU A 82 -3.19 18.94 0.87
C LEU A 82 -2.65 20.33 1.20
N GLN A 83 -2.92 20.79 2.41
CA GLN A 83 -2.36 22.03 2.94
C GLN A 83 -0.91 21.78 3.41
N TYR A 84 -0.11 22.85 3.46
CA TYR A 84 1.30 22.78 3.89
C TYR A 84 1.45 22.45 5.38
#